data_AF-M3EAA8-F1
#
_entry.id   AF-M3EAA8-F1
#
_cell.length_a   1.000
_cell.length_b   1.000
_cell.length_c   1.000
_cell.angle_alpha   90.00
_cell.angle_beta   90.00
_cell.angle_gamma   90.00
#
_symmetry.space_group_name_H-M   'P 1'
#
loop_
_entity.id
_entity.type
_entity.pdbx_description
1 polymer ?
#
loop_
_entity_poly.entity_id
_entity_poly.type
_entity_poly.pdbx_seq_one_letter_code
_entity_poly.pdbx_strand_id
1 'polypeptide(L)'
;MTRTIGIDFSFTHPVDVSDTVHTLIKGGMTPLCDGALLYLIDEDGLFNWQKTSPSTLAEVLTEMGNRRWADRTVGMSLLFPGAERDFGGDLLFHPGRTCLSYAITINAKRLPNSIFCDMGWYLQRLVPSLEPLGLSEVETQDSP
;
A
#
# COMPACT_ATOMS: atom_id res chain seq x y z
N MET A 1 -19.66 -1.14 10.54
CA MET A 1 -18.35 -0.54 10.85
C MET A 1 -17.31 -1.46 10.24
N THR A 2 -16.58 -0.96 9.24
CA THR A 2 -15.48 -1.71 8.61
C THR A 2 -14.24 -1.34 9.41
N ARG A 3 -13.69 -2.28 10.19
CA ARG A 3 -12.40 -2.06 10.85
C ARG A 3 -11.33 -1.92 9.78
N THR A 4 -10.53 -0.87 9.90
CA THR A 4 -9.34 -0.68 9.06
C THR A 4 -8.12 -0.95 9.91
N ILE A 5 -7.23 -1.79 9.40
CA ILE A 5 -6.01 -2.17 10.10
C ILE A 5 -4.85 -1.59 9.32
N GLY A 6 -4.10 -0.71 9.96
CA GLY A 6 -2.97 0.00 9.37
C GLY A 6 -1.64 -0.62 9.79
N ILE A 7 -0.71 -0.67 8.85
CA ILE A 7 0.72 -0.87 9.14
C ILE A 7 1.46 0.35 8.63
N ASP A 8 2.12 1.06 9.52
CA ASP A 8 2.90 2.24 9.18
C ASP A 8 4.37 1.88 9.15
N PHE A 9 5.04 2.29 8.08
CA PHE A 9 6.44 2.03 7.81
C PHE A 9 7.18 3.35 7.70
N SER A 10 8.18 3.55 8.54
CA SER A 10 9.00 4.77 8.56
C SER A 10 10.37 4.49 7.95
N PHE A 11 10.89 5.47 7.22
CA PHE A 11 12.14 5.39 6.47
C PHE A 11 13.06 6.54 6.85
N THR A 12 14.36 6.25 6.88
CA THR A 12 15.39 7.26 7.17
C THR A 12 15.50 8.34 6.09
N HIS A 13 15.12 8.01 4.85
CA HIS A 13 15.19 8.91 3.70
C HIS A 13 13.90 8.77 2.87
N PRO A 14 13.51 9.81 2.10
CA PRO A 14 12.38 9.72 1.18
C PRO A 14 12.54 8.55 0.21
N VAL A 15 11.52 7.69 0.13
CA VAL A 15 11.49 6.59 -0.84
C VAL A 15 10.94 7.06 -2.18
N ASP A 16 11.39 6.42 -3.27
CA ASP A 16 10.77 6.59 -4.58
C ASP A 16 9.51 5.72 -4.68
N VAL A 17 8.43 6.32 -5.19
CA VAL A 17 7.11 5.66 -5.30
C VAL A 17 7.18 4.47 -6.26
N SER A 18 7.80 4.66 -7.42
CA SER A 18 7.91 3.62 -8.45
C SER A 18 8.76 2.46 -7.96
N ASP A 19 9.93 2.76 -7.39
CA ASP A 19 10.82 1.73 -6.85
C ASP A 19 10.17 0.94 -5.72
N THR A 20 9.44 1.62 -4.83
CA THR A 20 8.72 0.97 -3.72
C THR A 20 7.63 0.03 -4.25
N VAL A 21 6.78 0.50 -5.16
CA VAL A 21 5.71 -0.34 -5.74
C VAL A 21 6.30 -1.51 -6.52
N HIS A 22 7.33 -1.28 -7.34
CA HIS A 22 7.99 -2.36 -8.06
C HIS A 22 8.64 -3.38 -7.12
N THR A 23 9.17 -2.94 -5.98
CA THR A 23 9.76 -3.82 -4.98
C THR A 23 8.70 -4.71 -4.32
N LEU A 24 7.54 -4.15 -4.01
CA LEU A 24 6.40 -4.92 -3.48
C LEU A 24 5.81 -5.88 -4.51
N ILE A 25 5.74 -5.49 -5.78
CA ILE A 25 5.34 -6.38 -6.88
C ILE A 25 6.32 -7.54 -7.03
N LYS A 26 7.63 -7.27 -6.98
CA LYS A 26 8.67 -8.33 -6.96
C LYS A 26 8.55 -9.21 -5.70
N GLY A 27 8.07 -8.65 -4.58
CA GLY A 27 7.70 -9.35 -3.35
C GLY A 27 6.43 -10.20 -3.46
N GLY A 28 5.82 -10.28 -4.65
CA GLY A 28 4.67 -11.13 -4.94
C GLY A 28 3.32 -10.43 -4.81
N MET A 29 3.28 -9.10 -4.68
CA MET A 29 2.04 -8.34 -4.73
C MET A 29 1.58 -8.07 -6.17
N THR A 30 0.29 -7.87 -6.33
CA THR A 30 -0.34 -7.39 -7.57
C THR A 30 -0.97 -6.02 -7.34
N PRO A 31 -0.84 -5.07 -8.30
CA PRO A 31 -1.54 -3.80 -8.24
C PRO A 31 -2.96 -3.88 -8.82
N LEU A 32 -3.40 -5.07 -9.23
CA LEU A 32 -4.71 -5.28 -9.83
C LEU A 32 -5.74 -5.63 -8.77
N CYS A 33 -6.77 -4.79 -8.65
CA CYS A 33 -7.99 -5.08 -7.90
C CYS A 33 -9.12 -5.30 -8.90
N ASP A 34 -9.67 -6.51 -8.95
CA ASP A 34 -10.73 -6.91 -9.91
C ASP A 34 -10.39 -6.54 -11.36
N GLY A 35 -9.14 -6.77 -11.76
CA GLY A 35 -8.64 -6.53 -13.12
C GLY A 35 -8.36 -5.07 -13.47
N ALA A 36 -8.39 -4.15 -12.51
CA ALA A 36 -8.12 -2.73 -12.71
C ALA A 36 -7.07 -2.21 -11.72
N LEU A 37 -6.44 -1.09 -12.07
CA LEU A 37 -5.61 -0.32 -11.15
C LEU A 37 -6.49 0.61 -10.34
N LEU A 38 -6.27 0.65 -9.02
CA LEU A 38 -6.85 1.64 -8.13
C LEU A 38 -5.70 2.47 -7.54
N TYR A 39 -5.76 3.78 -7.72
CA TYR A 39 -4.72 4.69 -7.25
C TYR A 39 -5.31 6.00 -6.73
N LEU A 40 -4.50 6.75 -6.00
CA LEU A 40 -4.86 8.00 -5.37
C LEU A 40 -3.76 9.03 -5.62
N ILE A 41 -4.19 10.24 -5.98
CA ILE A 41 -3.40 11.47 -5.89
C ILE A 41 -4.29 12.47 -5.17
N ASP A 42 -3.94 12.76 -3.92
CA ASP A 42 -4.79 13.56 -3.02
C ASP A 42 -4.53 15.06 -3.22
N GLU A 43 -5.14 15.62 -4.27
CA GLU A 43 -4.99 17.04 -4.62
C GLU A 43 -5.75 17.97 -3.66
N ASP A 44 -6.88 17.52 -3.14
CA ASP A 44 -7.87 18.32 -2.41
C ASP A 44 -8.10 17.88 -0.96
N GLY A 45 -7.43 16.82 -0.49
CA GLY A 45 -7.63 16.28 0.85
C GLY A 45 -8.88 15.40 0.98
N LEU A 46 -9.55 15.08 -0.12
CA LEU A 46 -10.79 14.30 -0.13
C LEU A 46 -10.55 12.80 -0.39
N PHE A 47 -9.31 12.37 -0.64
CA PHE A 47 -8.96 10.96 -0.84
C PHE A 47 -9.77 10.30 -1.98
N ASN A 48 -9.92 11.01 -3.10
CA ASN A 48 -10.66 10.55 -4.26
C ASN A 48 -9.88 9.48 -5.06
N TRP A 49 -10.17 8.21 -4.80
CA TRP A 49 -9.58 7.08 -5.53
C TRP A 49 -10.02 7.03 -6.99
N GLN A 50 -9.06 6.77 -7.87
CA GLN A 50 -9.22 6.69 -9.31
C GLN A 50 -9.05 5.24 -9.78
N LYS A 51 -9.82 4.86 -10.80
CA LYS A 51 -9.79 3.53 -11.42
C LYS A 51 -9.34 3.63 -12.86
N THR A 52 -8.37 2.80 -13.27
CA THR A 52 -7.86 2.81 -14.65
C THR A 52 -7.45 1.41 -15.13
N SER A 53 -7.06 1.32 -16.40
CA SER A 53 -6.60 0.11 -17.07
C SER A 53 -5.21 -0.34 -16.57
N PRO A 54 -4.97 -1.66 -16.44
CA PRO A 54 -3.64 -2.22 -16.17
C PRO A 54 -2.52 -1.70 -17.06
N SER A 55 -2.83 -1.38 -18.32
CA SER A 55 -1.85 -0.89 -19.30
C SER A 55 -1.23 0.46 -18.93
N THR A 56 -1.84 1.20 -17.99
CA THR A 56 -1.40 2.54 -17.59
C THR A 56 -0.52 2.53 -16.33
N LEU A 57 -0.14 1.35 -15.81
CA LEU A 57 0.63 1.25 -14.55
C LEU A 57 1.88 2.14 -14.53
N ALA A 58 2.68 2.11 -15.59
CA ALA A 58 3.91 2.91 -15.66
C ALA A 58 3.62 4.41 -15.65
N GLU A 59 2.55 4.85 -16.33
CA GLU A 59 2.12 6.25 -16.35
C GLU A 59 1.63 6.70 -14.98
N VAL A 60 0.82 5.87 -14.31
CA VAL A 60 0.32 6.12 -12.95
C VAL A 60 1.48 6.24 -11.95
N LEU A 61 2.44 5.32 -11.98
CA LEU A 61 3.61 5.38 -11.07
C LEU A 61 4.48 6.61 -11.32
N THR A 62 4.69 6.96 -12.60
CA THR A 62 5.41 8.18 -12.99
C THR A 62 4.71 9.42 -12.45
N GLU A 63 3.39 9.46 -12.57
CA GLU A 63 2.57 10.58 -12.12
C GLU A 63 2.55 10.69 -10.60
N MET A 64 2.32 9.59 -9.86
CA MET A 64 2.38 9.56 -8.39
C MET A 64 3.76 9.95 -7.84
N GLY A 65 4.83 9.61 -8.56
CA GLY A 65 6.22 9.96 -8.22
C GLY A 65 6.60 11.40 -8.60
N ASN A 66 5.72 12.16 -9.23
CA ASN A 66 6.01 13.53 -9.63
C ASN A 66 6.25 14.43 -8.41
N ARG A 67 7.33 15.22 -8.45
CA ARG A 67 7.71 16.15 -7.36
C ARG A 67 6.62 17.16 -7.01
N ARG A 68 5.70 17.47 -7.92
CA ARG A 68 4.56 18.34 -7.64
C ARG A 68 3.63 17.80 -6.56
N TRP A 69 3.70 16.49 -6.28
CA TRP A 69 2.92 15.82 -5.23
C TRP A 69 3.76 15.47 -4.00
N ALA A 70 5.00 15.96 -3.88
CA ALA A 70 5.89 15.58 -2.78
C ALA A 70 5.33 15.96 -1.39
N ASP A 71 4.49 16.99 -1.31
CA ASP A 71 3.79 17.45 -0.11
C ASP A 71 2.36 16.89 0.02
N ARG A 72 1.96 15.98 -0.88
CA ARG A 72 0.62 15.38 -0.93
C ARG A 72 0.68 13.87 -0.72
N THR A 73 -0.44 13.32 -0.28
CA THR A 73 -0.60 11.86 -0.20
C THR A 73 -0.86 11.31 -1.59
N VAL A 74 -0.16 10.24 -1.93
CA VAL A 74 -0.45 9.43 -3.13
C VAL A 74 -0.59 7.98 -2.71
N GLY A 75 -1.32 7.17 -3.47
CA GLY A 75 -1.51 5.77 -3.09
C GLY A 75 -1.88 4.85 -4.23
N MET A 76 -1.80 3.56 -3.97
CA MET A 76 -2.20 2.49 -4.88
C MET A 76 -2.68 1.29 -4.08
N SER A 77 -3.78 0.67 -4.50
CA SER A 77 -4.18 -0.59 -3.90
C SER A 77 -3.24 -1.69 -4.36
N LEU A 78 -2.64 -2.40 -3.41
CA LEU A 78 -1.77 -3.54 -3.65
C LEU A 78 -2.30 -4.74 -2.87
N LEU A 79 -2.28 -5.91 -3.50
CA LEU A 79 -2.83 -7.12 -2.92
C LEU A 79 -1.83 -8.27 -3.02
N PHE A 80 -1.87 -9.18 -2.07
CA PHE A 80 -1.22 -10.49 -2.20
C PHE A 80 -2.19 -11.46 -2.88
N PRO A 81 -1.79 -12.10 -3.98
CA PRO A 81 -2.59 -13.13 -4.63
C PRO A 81 -2.90 -14.27 -3.67
N GLY A 82 -4.17 -14.67 -3.60
CA GLY A 82 -4.61 -15.77 -2.76
C GLY A 82 -5.32 -16.88 -3.53
N ALA A 83 -5.49 -18.04 -2.91
CA ALA A 83 -6.11 -19.20 -3.56
C ALA A 83 -7.60 -19.01 -3.85
N GLU A 84 -8.32 -18.30 -2.98
CA GLU A 84 -9.76 -18.03 -3.12
C GLU A 84 -10.05 -16.57 -3.48
N ARG A 85 -9.25 -15.65 -2.94
CA ARG A 85 -9.33 -14.21 -3.17
C ARG A 85 -7.99 -13.57 -2.81
N ASP A 86 -7.75 -12.39 -3.36
CA ASP A 86 -6.57 -11.61 -3.02
C ASP A 86 -6.76 -10.89 -1.68
N PHE A 87 -5.68 -10.70 -0.93
CA PHE A 87 -5.67 -10.11 0.41
C PHE A 87 -4.80 -8.86 0.44
N GLY A 88 -5.29 -7.74 0.96
CA GLY A 88 -4.46 -6.55 1.04
C GLY A 88 -5.22 -5.27 1.31
N GLY A 89 -4.84 -4.23 0.59
CA GLY A 89 -5.50 -2.94 0.70
C GLY A 89 -4.65 -1.84 0.10
N ASP A 90 -4.67 -0.71 0.76
CA ASP A 90 -4.23 0.55 0.18
C ASP A 90 -2.84 0.90 0.70
N LEU A 91 -1.86 0.97 -0.21
CA LEU A 91 -0.56 1.54 0.07
C LEU A 91 -0.64 3.06 -0.13
N LEU A 92 -0.35 3.81 0.92
CA LEU A 92 -0.34 5.28 0.93
C LEU A 92 1.08 5.77 1.20
N PHE A 93 1.53 6.71 0.40
CA PHE A 93 2.77 7.45 0.60
C PHE A 93 2.43 8.82 1.16
N HIS A 94 2.90 9.11 2.37
CA HIS A 94 2.64 10.39 3.03
C HIS A 94 3.53 11.52 2.49
N PRO A 95 3.19 12.78 2.76
CA PRO A 95 4.04 13.93 2.45
C PRO A 95 5.49 13.71 2.91
N GLY A 96 6.46 14.06 2.06
CA GLY A 96 7.89 13.85 2.32
C GLY A 96 8.40 12.43 2.03
N ARG A 97 7.52 11.46 1.76
CA ARG A 97 7.86 10.07 1.37
C ARG A 97 8.76 9.31 2.35
N THR A 98 8.84 9.75 3.61
CA THR A 98 9.56 9.06 4.68
C THR A 98 8.65 8.17 5.51
N CYS A 99 7.34 8.20 5.24
CA CYS A 99 6.35 7.34 5.87
C CYS A 99 5.38 6.81 4.81
N LEU A 100 5.04 5.54 4.92
CA LEU A 100 4.00 4.89 4.15
C LEU A 100 3.09 4.07 5.05
N SER A 101 1.78 4.14 4.78
CA SER A 101 0.78 3.30 5.44
C SER A 101 0.30 2.23 4.49
N TYR A 102 0.17 1.01 4.98
CA TYR A 102 -0.55 -0.05 4.32
C TYR A 102 -1.84 -0.33 5.08
N ALA A 103 -2.95 0.20 4.57
CA ALA A 103 -4.27 0.06 5.16
C ALA A 103 -4.96 -1.19 4.62
N ILE A 104 -5.10 -2.22 5.44
CA ILE A 104 -5.71 -3.51 5.11
C ILE A 104 -7.24 -3.35 5.09
N THR A 105 -7.74 -2.82 3.99
CA THR A 105 -9.16 -2.51 3.74
C THR A 105 -9.82 -3.52 2.81
N ILE A 106 -9.04 -4.27 2.02
CA ILE A 106 -9.53 -5.19 0.99
C ILE A 106 -9.26 -6.62 1.43
N ASN A 107 -10.35 -7.38 1.67
CA ASN A 107 -10.26 -8.81 1.99
C ASN A 107 -9.21 -9.12 3.07
N ALA A 108 -9.36 -8.57 4.28
CA ALA A 108 -8.39 -8.79 5.35
C ALA A 108 -8.12 -10.28 5.60
N LYS A 109 -6.83 -10.66 5.66
CA LYS A 109 -6.42 -12.02 6.05
C LYS A 109 -6.63 -12.19 7.55
N ARG A 110 -7.65 -12.95 7.96
CA ARG A 110 -7.95 -13.20 9.38
C ARG A 110 -7.17 -14.37 9.96
N LEU A 111 -6.93 -14.32 11.27
CA LEU A 111 -6.53 -15.49 12.05
C LEU A 111 -7.66 -16.55 12.03
N PRO A 112 -7.35 -17.85 12.07
CA PRO A 112 -8.36 -18.89 12.11
C PRO A 112 -9.36 -18.69 13.25
N ASN A 113 -10.66 -18.75 12.94
CA ASN A 113 -11.76 -18.56 13.89
C ASN A 113 -11.73 -17.23 14.68
N SER A 114 -11.13 -16.18 14.11
CA SER A 114 -10.97 -14.89 14.77
C SER A 114 -11.56 -13.74 13.94
N ILE A 115 -11.93 -12.67 14.62
CA ILE A 115 -12.28 -11.39 13.99
C ILE A 115 -11.05 -10.53 13.68
N PHE A 116 -9.89 -10.88 14.27
CA PHE A 116 -8.64 -10.13 14.13
C PHE A 116 -7.89 -10.53 12.85
N CYS A 117 -7.23 -9.55 12.26
CA CYS A 117 -6.32 -9.74 11.13
C CYS A 117 -5.02 -10.41 11.59
N ASP A 118 -4.48 -11.23 10.71
CA ASP A 118 -3.20 -11.90 10.89
C ASP A 118 -2.06 -10.92 10.54
N MET A 119 -1.72 -10.05 11.49
CA MET A 119 -0.66 -9.05 11.30
C MET A 119 0.71 -9.69 11.07
N GLY A 120 0.98 -10.81 11.74
CA GLY A 120 2.22 -11.56 11.53
C GLY A 120 2.39 -11.99 10.08
N TRP A 121 1.31 -12.46 9.44
CA TRP A 121 1.32 -12.84 8.03
C TRP A 121 1.66 -11.68 7.08
N TYR A 122 1.16 -10.47 7.34
CA TYR A 122 1.47 -9.28 6.56
C TYR A 122 2.90 -8.79 6.81
N LEU A 123 3.32 -8.69 8.06
CA LEU A 123 4.67 -8.23 8.42
C LEU A 123 5.75 -9.14 7.84
N GLN A 124 5.56 -10.47 7.89
CA GLN A 124 6.48 -11.44 7.29
C GLN A 124 6.66 -11.28 5.77
N ARG A 125 5.73 -10.62 5.07
CA ARG A 125 5.78 -10.39 3.62
C ARG A 125 6.24 -8.98 3.26
N LEU A 126 5.77 -7.98 4.00
CA LEU A 126 6.06 -6.57 3.71
C LEU A 126 7.46 -6.17 4.16
N VAL A 127 7.86 -6.55 5.38
CA VAL A 127 9.13 -6.11 5.98
C VAL A 127 10.34 -6.50 5.13
N PRO A 128 10.50 -7.75 4.64
CA PRO A 128 11.66 -8.12 3.83
C PRO A 128 11.76 -7.34 2.51
N SER A 129 10.62 -6.94 1.93
CA SER A 129 10.60 -6.12 0.71
C SER A 129 10.98 -4.66 0.99
N LEU A 130 10.64 -4.14 2.16
CA LEU A 130 10.85 -2.73 2.51
C LEU A 130 12.18 -2.46 3.21
N GLU A 131 12.77 -3.45 3.90
CA GLU A 131 14.08 -3.34 4.56
C GLU A 131 15.18 -2.79 3.63
N PRO A 132 15.36 -3.28 2.39
CA PRO A 132 16.37 -2.75 1.47
C PRO A 132 16.18 -1.27 1.08
N LEU A 133 14.98 -0.72 1.26
CA LEU A 133 14.66 0.68 0.98
C LEU A 133 15.00 1.61 2.16
N GLY A 134 15.53 1.08 3.27
CA GLY A 134 15.93 1.86 4.44
C GLY A 134 14.85 2.02 5.50
N LEU A 135 13.97 1.01 5.62
CA LEU A 135 12.99 0.88 6.68
C LEU A 135 13.65 0.98 8.06
N SER A 136 13.17 1.88 8.91
CA SER A 136 13.70 2.09 10.27
C SER A 136 12.73 1.69 11.37
N GLU A 137 11.43 1.73 11.11
CA GLU A 137 10.40 1.45 12.11
C GLU A 137 9.13 0.91 11.46
N VAL A 138 8.43 0.07 12.21
CA VAL A 138 7.11 -0.47 11.83
C VAL A 138 6.16 -0.33 13.01
N GLU A 139 5.01 0.27 12.77
CA GLU A 139 3.91 0.38 13.73
C GLU A 139 2.66 -0.30 13.16
N THR A 140 1.87 -0.94 14.04
CA THR A 140 0.61 -1.58 13.65
C THR A 140 -0.54 -1.06 14.49
N GLN A 141 -1.64 -0.69 13.84
CA GLN A 141 -2.82 -0.15 14.52
C GLN A 141 -4.11 -0.79 13.98
N ASP A 142 -5.04 -1.10 14.89
CA ASP A 142 -6.42 -1.48 14.55
C ASP A 142 -7.32 -0.28 14.88
N SER A 143 -7.96 0.30 13.87
CA SER A 143 -8.85 1.45 14.02
C SER A 143 -10.33 1.03 13.95
N PRO A 144 -11.17 1.53 14.87
CA PRO A 144 -12.59 1.18 14.97
C PRO A 144 -13.45 1.65 13.79
#